data_AF-A0A968LX92-F1
#
_entry.id   AF-A0A968LX92-F1
#
_cell.length_a   1.000
_cell.length_b   1.000
_cell.length_c   1.000
_cell.angle_alpha   90.00
_cell.angle_beta   90.00
_cell.angle_gamma   90.00
#
_symmetry.space_group_name_H-M   'P 1'
#
loop_
_entity.id
_entity.type
_entity.pdbx_description
1 polymer ?
#
loop_
_entity_poly.entity_id
_entity_poly.type
_entity_poly.pdbx_seq_one_letter_code
_entity_poly.pdbx_strand_id
1 'polypeptide(L)'
;MDDEAAKGVHVADARVRNVSYLFASSGKVLSRSAKVNLTDGVESMLGLSRARLEDVSATITPLGRVATLICYDAFFETCLERADASGAQILVQPSANAQIWDGPWSADASRIEGHEWLARGLPSRLQGRVNLRYGINPMLTGNLFDLRFEGKSHISANQSLTGHDSSILEIAARADGFAIVNARVDAIQSER
;
A
#
# COMPACT_ATOMS: atom_id res chain seq x y z
N MET A 1 30.74 0.12 -32.53
CA MET A 1 30.59 -0.63 -31.26
C MET A 1 30.59 0.46 -30.22
N ASP A 2 29.40 0.89 -29.85
CA ASP A 2 29.21 2.21 -29.24
C ASP A 2 29.48 2.12 -27.74
N ASP A 3 30.61 2.70 -27.35
CA ASP A 3 31.21 2.71 -26.01
C ASP A 3 30.37 3.51 -24.97
N GLU A 4 29.26 4.11 -25.39
CA GLU A 4 28.38 4.94 -24.55
C GLU A 4 27.30 4.13 -23.81
N ALA A 5 27.16 2.83 -24.06
CA ALA A 5 26.30 1.95 -23.26
C ALA A 5 26.94 1.53 -21.91
N ALA A 6 28.16 2.01 -21.61
CA ALA A 6 29.00 1.46 -20.55
C ALA A 6 28.96 2.22 -19.20
N LYS A 7 28.26 3.35 -19.05
CA LYS A 7 28.30 4.12 -17.79
C LYS A 7 26.97 4.81 -17.45
N GLY A 8 26.02 4.04 -16.92
CA GLY A 8 24.82 4.58 -16.28
C GLY A 8 23.73 3.53 -16.03
N VAL A 9 22.78 3.85 -15.16
CA VAL A 9 21.50 3.12 -15.14
C VAL A 9 20.59 3.74 -16.18
N HIS A 10 20.11 2.91 -17.10
CA HIS A 10 19.21 3.33 -18.17
C HIS A 10 17.84 2.72 -17.93
N VAL A 11 16.78 3.53 -18.06
CA VAL A 11 15.40 3.04 -18.18
C VAL A 11 15.34 2.21 -19.45
N ALA A 12 15.37 0.88 -19.32
CA ALA A 12 15.35 -0.02 -20.48
C ALA A 12 14.05 0.13 -21.30
N ASP A 13 12.96 0.57 -20.65
CA ASP A 13 11.65 0.81 -21.27
C ASP A 13 10.76 1.66 -20.34
N ALA A 14 10.13 2.72 -20.87
CA ALA A 14 9.16 3.56 -20.14
C ALA A 14 7.88 2.81 -19.69
N ARG A 15 7.79 1.51 -19.99
CA ARG A 15 6.69 0.61 -19.61
C ARG A 15 6.98 -0.21 -18.35
N VAL A 16 8.22 -0.23 -17.83
CA VAL A 16 8.51 -0.96 -16.58
C VAL A 16 7.97 -0.17 -15.41
N ARG A 17 7.06 -0.77 -14.63
CA ARG A 17 6.39 -0.14 -13.49
C ARG A 17 6.33 -1.12 -12.32
N ASN A 18 6.28 -0.60 -11.10
CA ASN A 18 5.84 -1.36 -9.94
C ASN A 18 4.32 -1.55 -10.03
N VAL A 19 3.85 -2.79 -10.01
CA VAL A 19 2.47 -3.16 -10.31
C VAL A 19 1.93 -4.17 -9.31
N SER A 20 0.72 -3.92 -8.83
CA SER A 20 -0.10 -4.88 -8.09
C SER A 20 -1.26 -5.37 -8.97
N TYR A 21 -1.55 -6.66 -8.89
CA TYR A 21 -2.65 -7.29 -9.61
C TYR A 21 -3.70 -7.79 -8.62
N LEU A 22 -4.97 -7.50 -8.90
CA LEU A 22 -6.10 -8.08 -8.19
C LEU A 22 -6.68 -9.22 -9.03
N PHE A 23 -6.80 -10.39 -8.43
CA PHE A 23 -7.34 -11.58 -9.08
C PHE A 23 -8.71 -11.95 -8.51
N ALA A 24 -9.63 -12.36 -9.37
CA ALA A 24 -10.84 -13.05 -8.98
C ALA A 24 -10.52 -14.46 -8.48
N SER A 25 -11.45 -15.07 -7.74
CA SER A 25 -11.37 -16.48 -7.33
C SER A 25 -11.28 -17.45 -8.51
N SER A 26 -11.71 -17.05 -9.71
CA SER A 26 -11.55 -17.80 -10.95
C SER A 26 -10.14 -17.72 -11.55
N GLY A 27 -9.22 -16.94 -10.98
CA GLY A 27 -7.88 -16.68 -11.51
C GLY A 27 -7.83 -15.55 -12.56
N LYS A 28 -8.97 -14.94 -12.92
CA LYS A 28 -8.98 -13.79 -13.85
C LYS A 28 -8.43 -12.53 -13.18
N VAL A 29 -7.58 -11.78 -13.87
CA VAL A 29 -7.17 -10.44 -13.46
C VAL A 29 -8.36 -9.49 -13.53
N LEU A 30 -8.74 -8.92 -12.39
CA LEU A 30 -9.79 -7.91 -12.29
C LEU A 30 -9.24 -6.50 -12.48
N SER A 31 -8.04 -6.24 -11.97
CA SER A 31 -7.38 -4.96 -12.15
C SER A 31 -5.86 -5.07 -12.04
N ARG A 32 -5.21 -4.04 -12.61
CA ARG A 32 -3.77 -3.82 -12.59
C ARG A 32 -3.53 -2.40 -12.11
N SER A 33 -3.01 -2.25 -10.90
CA SER A 33 -2.69 -0.96 -10.29
C SER A 33 -1.20 -0.74 -10.34
N ALA A 34 -0.75 0.38 -10.90
CA ALA A 34 0.67 0.73 -10.96
C ALA A 34 0.98 1.88 -9.99
N LYS A 35 2.18 1.86 -9.41
CA LYS A 35 2.61 2.83 -8.39
C LYS A 35 2.70 4.24 -8.97
N VAL A 36 2.08 5.22 -8.32
CA VAL A 36 2.09 6.63 -8.76
C VAL A 36 3.32 7.35 -8.21
N ASN A 37 3.67 7.06 -6.96
CA ASN A 37 4.76 7.68 -6.22
C ASN A 37 5.88 6.69 -5.95
N LEU A 38 6.94 6.76 -6.77
CA LEU A 38 8.14 5.97 -6.54
C LEU A 38 8.83 6.44 -5.25
N THR A 39 9.36 5.48 -4.51
CA THR A 39 10.18 5.69 -3.34
C THR A 39 11.62 5.94 -3.82
N ASP A 40 12.25 6.96 -3.27
CA ASP A 40 13.66 7.25 -3.58
C ASP A 40 14.57 6.09 -3.18
N GLY A 41 15.67 5.92 -3.90
CA GLY A 41 16.54 4.75 -3.79
C GLY A 41 16.20 3.71 -4.86
N VAL A 42 15.84 2.49 -4.45
CA VAL A 42 15.80 1.31 -5.34
C VAL A 42 14.89 1.51 -6.55
N GLU A 43 13.68 2.04 -6.40
CA GLU A 43 12.74 2.17 -7.52
C GLU A 43 13.16 3.26 -8.52
N SER A 44 13.66 4.38 -8.01
CA SER A 44 14.22 5.46 -8.83
C SER A 44 15.52 5.02 -9.53
N MET A 45 16.38 4.26 -8.84
CA MET A 45 17.61 3.70 -9.42
C MET A 45 17.32 2.66 -10.50
N LEU A 46 16.29 1.81 -10.33
CA LEU A 46 15.89 0.82 -11.34
C LEU A 46 15.24 1.45 -12.58
N GLY A 47 15.05 2.77 -12.60
CA GLY A 47 14.45 3.47 -13.73
C GLY A 47 12.97 3.13 -13.95
N LEU A 48 12.23 2.82 -12.87
CA LEU A 48 10.81 2.54 -12.99
C LEU A 48 10.03 3.78 -13.43
N SER A 49 8.98 3.57 -14.22
CA SER A 49 8.06 4.62 -14.64
C SER A 49 6.89 4.77 -13.68
N ARG A 50 6.45 6.02 -13.47
CA ARG A 50 5.28 6.35 -12.64
C ARG A 50 3.98 6.04 -13.39
N ALA A 51 2.98 5.59 -12.65
CA ALA A 51 1.59 5.65 -13.09
C ALA A 51 1.06 7.09 -12.97
N ARG A 52 -0.07 7.36 -13.62
CA ARG A 52 -0.73 8.66 -13.51
C ARG A 52 -1.77 8.61 -12.39
N LEU A 53 -2.01 9.73 -11.71
CA LEU A 53 -2.96 9.78 -10.61
C LEU A 53 -4.38 9.41 -11.08
N GLU A 54 -4.77 9.81 -12.29
CA GLU A 54 -6.07 9.50 -12.87
C GLU A 54 -6.33 8.00 -13.07
N ASP A 55 -5.26 7.19 -13.13
CA ASP A 55 -5.34 5.73 -13.29
C ASP A 55 -5.74 5.03 -11.96
N VAL A 56 -5.68 5.71 -10.82
CA VAL A 56 -6.17 5.19 -9.53
C VAL A 56 -7.69 5.12 -9.57
N SER A 57 -8.23 3.92 -9.40
CA SER A 57 -9.67 3.65 -9.42
C SER A 57 -10.03 2.39 -8.64
N ALA A 58 -11.27 2.31 -8.16
CA ALA A 58 -11.80 1.12 -7.50
C ALA A 58 -12.30 0.08 -8.51
N THR A 59 -12.05 -1.19 -8.17
CA THR A 59 -12.55 -2.37 -8.88
C THR A 59 -13.73 -2.95 -8.12
N ILE A 60 -14.85 -3.22 -8.80
CA ILE A 60 -16.02 -3.86 -8.17
C ILE A 60 -15.70 -5.33 -7.91
N THR A 61 -15.95 -5.77 -6.68
CA THR A 61 -15.84 -7.18 -6.27
C THR A 61 -17.07 -7.58 -5.46
N PRO A 62 -17.31 -8.88 -5.24
CA PRO A 62 -18.37 -9.35 -4.33
C PRO A 62 -18.20 -8.88 -2.88
N LEU A 63 -16.99 -8.48 -2.47
CA LEU A 63 -16.71 -7.94 -1.13
C LEU A 63 -16.92 -6.43 -1.02
N GLY A 64 -17.19 -5.75 -2.15
CA GLY A 64 -17.25 -4.30 -2.25
C GLY A 64 -16.25 -3.74 -3.28
N ARG A 65 -16.16 -2.41 -3.33
CA ARG A 65 -15.26 -1.70 -4.26
C ARG A 65 -13.84 -1.63 -3.67
N VAL A 66 -12.87 -2.23 -4.35
CA VAL A 66 -11.48 -2.35 -3.88
C VAL A 66 -10.56 -1.45 -4.70
N ALA A 67 -9.80 -0.57 -4.03
CA ALA A 67 -8.71 0.16 -4.65
C ALA A 67 -7.35 -0.32 -4.09
N THR A 68 -6.28 -0.14 -4.87
CA THR A 68 -4.92 -0.48 -4.46
C THR A 68 -4.02 0.73 -4.60
N LEU A 69 -3.31 1.08 -3.53
CA LEU A 69 -2.26 2.11 -3.51
C LEU A 69 -0.97 1.46 -3.01
N ILE A 70 0.09 1.46 -3.80
CA ILE A 70 1.27 0.63 -3.50
C ILE A 70 2.18 1.38 -2.53
N CYS A 71 2.38 0.81 -1.34
CA CYS A 71 3.32 1.28 -0.32
C CYS A 71 3.22 2.79 -0.08
N TYR A 72 4.15 3.54 -0.66
CA TYR A 72 4.30 4.99 -0.50
C TYR A 72 3.08 5.79 -0.98
N ASP A 73 2.33 5.29 -1.98
CA ASP A 73 1.14 5.97 -2.51
C ASP A 73 0.10 6.31 -1.43
N ALA A 74 -0.10 5.42 -0.45
CA ALA A 74 -1.11 5.61 0.59
C ALA A 74 -0.74 6.66 1.64
N PHE A 75 0.44 7.28 1.55
CA PHE A 75 0.83 8.43 2.39
C PHE A 75 0.51 9.78 1.73
N PHE A 76 0.04 9.78 0.48
CA PHE A 76 -0.33 10.99 -0.27
C PHE A 76 -1.84 11.19 -0.26
N GLU A 77 -2.28 12.34 0.26
CA GLU A 77 -3.69 12.73 0.30
C GLU A 77 -4.33 12.70 -1.09
N THR A 78 -3.63 13.16 -2.12
CA THR A 78 -4.14 13.15 -3.51
C THR A 78 -4.48 11.74 -4.01
N CYS A 79 -3.69 10.73 -3.64
CA CYS A 79 -3.95 9.34 -4.00
C CYS A 79 -5.12 8.75 -3.21
N LEU A 80 -5.20 9.07 -1.92
CA LEU A 80 -6.30 8.65 -1.04
C LEU A 80 -7.63 9.27 -1.46
N GLU A 81 -7.66 10.57 -1.73
CA GLU A 81 -8.81 11.30 -2.24
C GLU A 81 -9.27 10.73 -3.58
N ARG A 82 -8.34 10.43 -4.49
CA ARG A 82 -8.68 9.80 -5.77
C ARG A 82 -9.29 8.42 -5.59
N ALA A 83 -8.75 7.59 -4.69
CA ALA A 83 -9.32 6.29 -4.37
C ALA A 83 -10.72 6.42 -3.75
N ASP A 84 -10.89 7.31 -2.77
CA ASP A 84 -12.17 7.56 -2.10
C ASP A 84 -13.23 8.09 -3.08
N ALA A 85 -12.86 9.05 -3.95
CA ALA A 85 -13.72 9.61 -5.00
C ALA A 85 -14.14 8.58 -6.06
N SER A 86 -13.35 7.51 -6.24
CA SER A 86 -13.73 6.38 -7.11
C SER A 86 -14.77 5.44 -6.46
N GLY A 87 -15.21 5.74 -5.23
CA GLY A 87 -16.14 4.93 -4.47
C GLY A 87 -15.49 3.71 -3.83
N ALA A 88 -14.15 3.71 -3.65
CA ALA A 88 -13.47 2.62 -2.97
C ALA A 88 -13.99 2.49 -1.53
N GLN A 89 -14.28 1.26 -1.12
CA GLN A 89 -14.72 0.92 0.23
C GLN A 89 -13.63 0.17 0.99
N ILE A 90 -12.77 -0.55 0.26
CA ILE A 90 -11.63 -1.27 0.77
C ILE A 90 -10.37 -0.74 0.07
N LEU A 91 -9.40 -0.29 0.84
CA LEU A 91 -8.09 0.11 0.34
C LEU A 91 -7.04 -0.94 0.69
N VAL A 92 -6.37 -1.49 -0.33
CA VAL A 92 -5.25 -2.41 -0.14
C VAL A 92 -3.94 -1.66 -0.39
N GLN A 93 -3.04 -1.70 0.59
CA GLN A 93 -1.72 -1.08 0.52
C GLN A 93 -0.63 -2.14 0.64
N PRO A 94 -0.26 -2.87 -0.43
CA PRO A 94 0.88 -3.76 -0.35
C PRO A 94 2.16 -2.93 -0.15
N SER A 95 2.90 -3.23 0.91
CA SER A 95 4.04 -2.44 1.35
C SER A 95 5.30 -3.28 1.51
N ALA A 96 6.44 -2.64 1.28
CA ALA A 96 7.76 -3.20 1.57
C ALA A 96 8.60 -2.08 2.18
N ASN A 97 8.79 -2.14 3.49
CA ASN A 97 9.53 -1.13 4.24
C ASN A 97 10.94 -1.65 4.51
N ALA A 98 11.94 -0.96 3.97
CA ALA A 98 13.36 -1.34 4.10
C ALA A 98 14.04 -0.70 5.33
N GLN A 99 13.24 -0.22 6.29
CA GLN A 99 13.71 0.36 7.55
C GLN A 99 13.49 -0.62 8.71
N ILE A 100 14.27 -0.49 9.77
CA ILE A 100 14.10 -1.25 11.01
C ILE A 100 12.84 -0.75 11.73
N TRP A 101 11.89 -1.63 12.02
CA TRP A 101 10.57 -1.25 12.51
C TRP A 101 10.60 -0.55 13.87
N ASP A 102 11.36 -1.09 14.82
CA ASP A 102 11.55 -0.49 16.15
C ASP A 102 12.77 0.46 16.19
N GLY A 103 13.31 0.81 15.02
CA GLY A 103 14.43 1.72 14.87
C GLY A 103 14.02 3.18 14.72
N PRO A 104 15.00 4.10 14.63
CA PRO A 104 14.76 5.52 14.38
C PRO A 104 14.03 5.73 13.04
N TRP A 105 13.05 6.64 13.03
CA TRP A 105 12.34 6.99 11.80
C TRP A 105 13.26 7.78 10.86
N SER A 106 13.28 7.39 9.59
CA SER A 106 14.20 7.94 8.58
C SER A 106 14.15 9.47 8.40
N ALA A 107 12.99 10.10 8.63
CA ALA A 107 12.83 11.54 8.50
C ALA A 107 13.06 12.34 9.80
N ASP A 108 13.01 11.69 10.96
CA ASP A 108 13.27 12.29 12.27
C ASP A 108 13.68 11.20 13.26
N ALA A 109 14.99 11.13 13.52
CA ALA A 109 15.60 10.07 14.33
C ALA A 109 15.19 10.11 15.83
N SER A 110 14.47 11.14 16.27
CA SER A 110 13.88 11.17 17.62
C SER A 110 12.61 10.31 17.75
N ARG A 111 12.10 9.79 16.63
CA ARG A 111 10.86 9.01 16.56
C ARG A 111 11.14 7.58 16.13
N ILE A 112 10.15 6.70 16.31
CA ILE A 112 10.25 5.28 15.95
C ILE A 112 9.52 5.03 14.63
N GLU A 113 10.18 4.34 13.70
CA GLU A 113 9.68 4.07 12.34
C GLU A 113 8.27 3.45 12.37
N GLY A 114 8.09 2.36 13.12
CA GLY A 114 6.81 1.66 13.22
C GLY A 114 5.68 2.49 13.83
N HIS A 115 6.00 3.38 14.78
CA HIS A 115 4.99 4.30 15.34
C HIS A 115 4.51 5.28 14.28
N GLU A 116 5.42 5.78 13.44
CA GLU A 116 5.08 6.73 12.39
C GLU A 116 4.34 6.07 11.22
N TRP A 117 4.67 4.82 10.89
CA TRP A 117 3.89 4.00 9.95
C TRP A 117 2.42 3.88 10.37
N LEU A 118 2.14 3.65 11.65
CA LEU A 118 0.77 3.52 12.14
C LEU A 118 0.08 4.88 12.30
N ALA A 119 0.78 5.87 12.86
CA ALA A 119 0.24 7.20 13.12
C ALA A 119 -0.06 7.98 11.83
N ARG A 120 0.68 7.72 10.73
CA ARG A 120 0.54 8.44 9.45
C ARG A 120 0.06 7.59 8.29
N GLY A 121 -0.06 6.27 8.48
CA GLY A 121 -0.54 5.31 7.48
C GLY A 121 -2.04 5.04 7.56
N LEU A 122 -2.48 3.90 7.03
CA LEU A 122 -3.91 3.57 6.89
C LEU A 122 -4.77 3.77 8.15
N PRO A 123 -4.34 3.42 9.39
CA PRO A 123 -5.18 3.60 10.56
C PRO A 123 -5.70 5.03 10.70
N SER A 124 -4.83 6.01 10.50
CA SER A 124 -5.20 7.44 10.53
C SER A 124 -5.79 7.92 9.20
N ARG A 125 -5.26 7.47 8.07
CA ARG A 125 -5.61 7.99 6.73
C ARG A 125 -7.01 7.61 6.24
N LEU A 126 -7.58 6.54 6.79
CA LEU A 126 -8.96 6.15 6.53
C LEU A 126 -9.97 7.05 7.22
N GLN A 127 -9.60 7.72 8.32
CA GLN A 127 -10.55 8.53 9.09
C GLN A 127 -10.97 9.76 8.28
N GLY A 128 -12.25 10.14 8.39
CA GLY A 128 -12.82 11.30 7.69
C GLY A 128 -13.08 11.09 6.19
N ARG A 129 -12.84 9.89 5.66
CA ARG A 129 -13.17 9.53 4.27
C ARG A 129 -14.66 9.21 4.12
N VAL A 130 -15.19 9.42 2.92
CA VAL A 130 -16.61 9.25 2.63
C VAL A 130 -16.95 7.78 2.37
N ASN A 131 -16.11 7.08 1.61
CA ASN A 131 -16.37 5.72 1.16
C ASN A 131 -15.42 4.69 1.79
N LEU A 132 -14.17 5.07 2.06
CA LEU A 132 -13.14 4.16 2.58
C LEU A 132 -13.46 3.65 3.99
N ARG A 133 -13.97 2.41 4.07
CA ARG A 133 -14.38 1.72 5.31
C ARG A 133 -13.24 0.94 5.93
N TYR A 134 -12.47 0.22 5.11
CA TYR A 134 -11.43 -0.68 5.58
C TYR A 134 -10.12 -0.48 4.83
N GLY A 135 -9.02 -0.69 5.53
CA GLY A 135 -7.67 -0.71 4.98
C GLY A 135 -6.99 -2.02 5.28
N ILE A 136 -6.23 -2.54 4.31
CA ILE A 136 -5.43 -3.75 4.47
C ILE A 136 -4.02 -3.43 4.00
N ASN A 137 -3.05 -3.47 4.91
CA ASN A 137 -1.65 -3.25 4.59
C ASN A 137 -0.85 -4.54 4.83
N PRO A 138 -0.74 -5.42 3.83
CA PRO A 138 0.22 -6.52 3.90
C PRO A 138 1.63 -5.96 3.70
N MET A 139 2.52 -6.27 4.63
CA MET A 139 3.92 -5.85 4.60
C MET A 139 4.84 -7.03 4.31
N LEU A 140 5.74 -6.87 3.33
CA LEU A 140 6.84 -7.79 3.10
C LEU A 140 7.78 -7.78 4.32
N THR A 141 8.18 -8.97 4.77
CA THR A 141 9.17 -9.17 5.83
C THR A 141 10.28 -10.11 5.36
N GLY A 142 11.46 -9.98 5.94
CA GLY A 142 12.61 -10.84 5.64
C GLY A 142 13.61 -10.19 4.68
N ASN A 143 14.49 -11.00 4.11
CA ASN A 143 15.62 -10.51 3.31
C ASN A 143 15.41 -10.84 1.82
N LEU A 144 15.72 -9.88 0.95
CA LEU A 144 15.83 -10.07 -0.50
C LEU A 144 17.12 -9.40 -0.97
N PHE A 145 18.10 -10.20 -1.40
CA PHE A 145 19.48 -9.74 -1.61
C PHE A 145 20.02 -9.04 -0.35
N ASP A 146 20.58 -7.84 -0.49
CA ASP A 146 21.15 -7.04 0.60
C ASP A 146 20.09 -6.18 1.31
N LEU A 147 18.81 -6.29 0.93
CA LEU A 147 17.71 -5.55 1.54
C LEU A 147 17.03 -6.39 2.61
N ARG A 148 16.86 -5.80 3.78
CA ARG A 148 16.04 -6.32 4.88
C ARG A 148 14.75 -5.52 4.95
N PHE A 149 13.63 -6.22 4.98
CA PHE A 149 12.31 -5.64 5.13
C PHE A 149 11.71 -6.00 6.47
N GLU A 150 11.16 -4.99 7.15
CA GLU A 150 10.41 -5.16 8.40
C GLU A 150 9.11 -4.38 8.32
N GLY A 151 8.06 -4.95 8.91
CA GLY A 151 6.74 -4.39 8.85
C GLY A 151 5.73 -5.20 9.62
N LYS A 152 4.76 -4.52 10.24
CA LYS A 152 3.61 -5.19 10.84
C LYS A 152 2.42 -5.08 9.90
N SER A 153 2.12 -6.19 9.22
CA SER A 153 0.88 -6.31 8.44
C SER A 153 -0.32 -6.01 9.34
N HIS A 154 -1.30 -5.27 8.84
CA HIS A 154 -2.46 -4.88 9.65
C HIS A 154 -3.73 -4.67 8.83
N ILE A 155 -4.86 -4.74 9.54
CA ILE A 155 -6.19 -4.40 9.05
C ILE A 155 -6.69 -3.21 9.86
N SER A 156 -7.19 -2.18 9.17
CA SER A 156 -7.67 -0.94 9.74
C SER A 156 -9.12 -0.67 9.37
N ALA A 157 -9.79 0.14 10.19
CA ALA A 157 -11.17 0.54 9.99
C ALA A 157 -11.35 2.06 10.12
N ASN A 158 -12.24 2.62 9.30
CA ASN A 158 -12.79 3.95 9.52
C ASN A 158 -13.88 3.86 10.58
N GLN A 159 -13.59 4.37 11.78
CA GLN A 159 -14.41 4.18 12.96
C GLN A 159 -15.82 4.75 12.77
N SER A 160 -15.94 5.90 12.09
CA SER A 160 -17.23 6.55 11.84
C SER A 160 -18.12 5.77 10.87
N LEU A 161 -17.53 5.08 9.90
CA LEU A 161 -18.29 4.33 8.88
C LEU A 161 -18.59 2.88 9.28
N THR A 162 -17.81 2.33 10.21
CA THR A 162 -17.91 0.92 10.60
C THR A 162 -18.39 0.72 12.04
N GLY A 163 -18.41 1.76 12.87
CA GLY A 163 -18.79 1.67 14.28
C GLY A 163 -17.77 0.93 15.16
N HIS A 164 -16.52 0.78 14.70
CA HIS A 164 -15.46 0.14 15.49
C HIS A 164 -14.79 1.16 16.43
N ASP A 165 -14.51 0.74 17.67
CA ASP A 165 -13.88 1.58 18.70
C ASP A 165 -12.39 1.84 18.46
N SER A 166 -11.77 1.09 17.54
CA SER A 166 -10.34 1.20 17.19
C SER A 166 -10.17 1.35 15.68
N SER A 167 -9.19 2.17 15.27
CA SER A 167 -8.78 2.31 13.88
C SER A 167 -7.94 1.12 13.38
N ILE A 168 -7.41 0.30 14.27
CA ILE A 168 -6.73 -0.98 13.97
C ILE A 168 -7.58 -2.11 14.50
N LEU A 169 -7.97 -3.03 13.60
CA LEU A 169 -8.74 -4.22 13.95
C LEU A 169 -7.83 -5.39 14.33
N GLU A 170 -6.73 -5.56 13.59
CA GLU A 170 -5.75 -6.61 13.84
C GLU A 170 -4.38 -6.20 13.29
N ILE A 171 -3.31 -6.64 13.93
CA ILE A 171 -1.93 -6.32 13.55
C ILE A 171 -0.99 -7.47 13.88
N ALA A 172 -0.05 -7.76 12.98
CA ALA A 172 0.96 -8.78 13.21
C ALA A 172 1.74 -8.50 14.51
N ALA A 173 1.89 -9.53 15.36
CA ALA A 173 2.59 -9.40 16.63
C ALA A 173 4.07 -8.98 16.45
N ARG A 174 4.69 -9.47 15.36
CA ARG A 174 6.09 -9.26 15.02
C ARG A 174 6.23 -8.46 13.73
N ALA A 175 7.31 -7.68 13.64
CA ALA A 175 7.66 -6.94 12.43
C ALA A 175 8.50 -7.78 11.44
N ASP A 176 8.80 -9.03 11.80
CA ASP A 176 9.60 -9.96 11.02
C ASP A 176 8.91 -11.34 10.92
N GLY A 177 9.37 -12.14 9.96
CA GLY A 177 8.90 -13.51 9.78
C GLY A 177 7.48 -13.62 9.22
N PHE A 178 6.93 -14.83 9.29
CA PHE A 178 5.62 -15.16 8.74
C PHE A 178 4.49 -14.83 9.72
N ALA A 179 3.45 -14.16 9.24
CA ALA A 179 2.23 -13.92 9.98
C ALA A 179 1.00 -13.98 9.05
N ILE A 180 -0.13 -14.45 9.60
CA ILE A 180 -1.45 -14.30 8.99
C ILE A 180 -2.24 -13.35 9.89
N VAL A 181 -2.69 -12.25 9.30
CA VAL A 181 -3.52 -11.23 9.96
C VAL A 181 -4.92 -11.35 9.39
N ASN A 182 -5.92 -11.51 10.25
CA ASN A 182 -7.31 -11.65 9.84
C ASN A 182 -8.24 -10.88 10.78
N ALA A 183 -9.32 -10.34 10.25
CA ALA A 183 -10.38 -9.70 11.01
C ALA A 183 -11.73 -10.10 10.43
N ARG A 184 -12.75 -10.16 11.27
CA ARG A 184 -14.15 -10.32 10.84
C ARG A 184 -14.82 -8.96 10.85
N VAL A 185 -15.49 -8.65 9.75
CA VAL A 185 -16.19 -7.39 9.55
C VAL A 185 -17.59 -7.67 8.98
N ASP A 186 -18.50 -6.73 9.18
CA ASP A 186 -19.81 -6.81 8.56
C ASP A 186 -19.70 -6.72 7.03
N ALA A 187 -20.61 -7.40 6.34
CA ALA A 187 -20.66 -7.35 4.89
C ALA A 187 -20.91 -5.90 4.42
N ILE A 188 -20.09 -5.45 3.48
CA ILE A 188 -20.29 -4.15 2.85
C ILE A 188 -21.53 -4.26 1.97
N GLN A 189 -22.62 -3.62 2.39
CA GLN A 189 -23.83 -3.57 1.59
C GLN A 189 -23.51 -2.84 0.27
N SER A 190 -23.57 -3.56 -0.85
CA SER A 190 -23.49 -2.95 -2.16
C SER A 190 -24.87 -2.36 -2.49
N GLU A 191 -24.99 -1.03 -2.51
CA GLU A 191 -26.09 -0.40 -3.24
C GLU A 191 -25.95 -0.85 -4.71
N ARG A 192 -26.99 -1.53 -5.20
CA ARG A 192 -27.09 -2.01 -6.58
C ARG A 192 -27.39 -0.87 -7.53
#